data_AF-A0A387FZN8-F1
#
_entry.id   AF-A0A387FZN8-F1
#
_cell.length_a   1.000
_cell.length_b   1.000
_cell.length_c   1.000
_cell.angle_alpha   90.00
_cell.angle_beta   90.00
_cell.angle_gamma   90.00
#
_symmetry.space_group_name_H-M   'P 1'
#
loop_
_entity.id
_entity.type
_entity.pdbx_description
1 polymer ?
#
loop_
_entity_poly.entity_id
_entity_poly.type
_entity_poly.pdbx_seq_one_letter_code
_entity_poly.pdbx_strand_id
1 'polypeptide(L)'
;MGARSAYLADRLLGIVLDDPKIMLALIGKAGLVEKFSLFQIAKDPDLVKNTVKAHLQHVTYHDVEKVEKLYGAAFKSGLYDEDTRAYFLEKAEIRHHFVHRNGRDKEGNFVPISITEVIAFGQMVVQLIEVCEEKYRKYREDRYPSGLMPVE
;
A
#
# COMPACT_ATOMS: atom_id res chain seq x y z
N MET A 1 -12.74 -0.54 -4.66
CA MET A 1 -11.66 -0.13 -3.73
C MET A 1 -11.13 -1.26 -2.86
N GLY A 2 -11.97 -2.17 -2.33
CA GLY A 2 -11.50 -3.29 -1.50
C GLY A 2 -10.40 -4.13 -2.16
N ALA A 3 -10.59 -4.52 -3.43
CA ALA A 3 -9.59 -5.30 -4.18
C ALA A 3 -8.24 -4.58 -4.32
N ARG A 4 -8.23 -3.28 -4.70
CA ARG A 4 -7.00 -2.46 -4.76
C ARG A 4 -6.28 -2.44 -3.41
N SER A 5 -7.01 -2.13 -2.35
CA SER A 5 -6.43 -1.99 -1.01
C SER A 5 -5.90 -3.32 -0.48
N ALA A 6 -6.61 -4.43 -0.72
CA ALA A 6 -6.13 -5.77 -0.35
C ALA A 6 -4.85 -6.13 -1.12
N TYR A 7 -4.84 -5.96 -2.44
CA TYR A 7 -3.64 -6.21 -3.25
C TYR A 7 -2.42 -5.40 -2.77
N LEU A 8 -2.59 -4.10 -2.54
CA LEU A 8 -1.51 -3.24 -2.08
C LEU A 8 -1.04 -3.63 -0.67
N ALA A 9 -1.94 -4.06 0.20
CA ALA A 9 -1.59 -4.56 1.53
C ALA A 9 -0.75 -5.83 1.43
N ASP A 10 -1.25 -6.84 0.74
CA ASP A 10 -0.61 -8.15 0.64
C ASP A 10 0.74 -8.06 -0.07
N ARG A 11 0.82 -7.28 -1.15
CA ARG A 11 2.09 -7.07 -1.87
C ARG A 11 3.13 -6.37 -1.02
N LEU A 12 2.77 -5.25 -0.39
CA LEU A 12 3.71 -4.54 0.48
C LEU A 12 4.16 -5.43 1.64
N LEU A 13 3.23 -6.16 2.24
CA LEU A 13 3.53 -7.08 3.34
C LEU A 13 4.53 -8.15 2.91
N GLY A 14 4.32 -8.78 1.75
CA GLY A 14 5.25 -9.78 1.20
C GLY A 14 6.66 -9.21 1.02
N ILE A 15 6.79 -8.02 0.40
CA ILE A 15 8.08 -7.35 0.20
C ILE A 15 8.78 -7.07 1.53
N VAL A 16 8.05 -6.49 2.49
CA VAL A 16 8.62 -6.04 3.76
C VAL A 16 9.03 -7.21 4.64
N LEU A 17 8.26 -8.30 4.67
CA LEU A 17 8.54 -9.46 5.50
C LEU A 17 9.64 -10.37 4.91
N ASP A 18 9.92 -10.26 3.61
CA ASP A 18 10.98 -10.99 2.91
C ASP A 18 12.33 -10.25 2.93
N ASP A 19 12.32 -8.91 3.04
CA ASP A 19 13.54 -8.10 2.98
C ASP A 19 13.76 -7.23 4.24
N PRO A 20 14.65 -7.66 5.16
CA PRO A 20 15.00 -6.90 6.35
C PRO A 20 15.50 -5.48 6.07
N LYS A 21 16.13 -5.23 4.90
CA LYS A 21 16.59 -3.89 4.53
C LYS A 21 15.43 -2.96 4.23
N ILE A 22 14.43 -3.45 3.51
CA ILE A 22 13.20 -2.68 3.24
C ILE A 22 12.40 -2.50 4.53
N MET A 23 12.30 -3.52 5.37
CA MET A 23 11.65 -3.41 6.68
C MET A 23 12.26 -2.27 7.51
N LEU A 24 13.60 -2.22 7.60
CA LEU A 24 14.29 -1.17 8.33
C LEU A 24 14.06 0.22 7.71
N ALA A 25 14.10 0.33 6.38
CA ALA A 25 13.80 1.57 5.68
C ALA A 25 12.35 2.05 5.93
N LEU A 26 11.40 1.11 5.97
CA LEU A 26 10.00 1.38 6.26
C LEU A 26 9.82 1.86 7.70
N ILE A 27 10.42 1.20 8.69
CA ILE A 27 10.37 1.63 10.10
C ILE A 27 10.82 3.10 10.23
N GLY A 28 11.95 3.44 9.60
CA GLY A 28 12.49 4.80 9.62
C GLY A 28 11.60 5.84 8.92
N LYS A 29 11.05 5.52 7.74
CA LYS A 29 10.24 6.47 6.95
C LYS A 29 8.78 6.57 7.40
N ALA A 30 8.18 5.47 7.87
CA ALA A 30 6.80 5.42 8.31
C ALA A 30 6.61 5.83 9.78
N GLY A 31 7.71 6.15 10.48
CA GLY A 31 7.67 6.67 11.84
C GLY A 31 7.19 5.65 12.87
N LEU A 32 7.47 4.35 12.66
CA LEU A 32 7.22 3.34 13.68
C LEU A 32 8.27 3.50 14.79
N VAL A 33 7.88 4.14 15.89
CA VAL A 33 8.76 4.52 17.01
C VAL A 33 8.53 3.69 18.28
N GLU A 34 8.03 2.47 18.14
CA GLU A 34 7.76 1.57 19.28
C GLU A 34 9.04 1.21 20.04
N LYS A 35 8.93 1.08 21.36
CA LYS A 35 10.04 0.75 22.27
C LYS A 35 9.82 -0.61 22.92
N PHE A 36 10.88 -1.42 22.95
CA PHE A 36 10.85 -2.76 23.53
C PHE A 36 11.95 -2.92 24.59
N SER A 37 11.66 -3.70 25.63
CA SER A 37 12.64 -4.11 26.64
C SER A 37 13.51 -5.28 26.15
N LEU A 38 14.71 -5.43 26.73
CA LEU A 38 15.60 -6.56 26.40
C LEU A 38 14.95 -7.92 26.63
N PHE A 39 14.08 -8.06 27.65
CA PHE A 39 13.34 -9.29 27.91
C PHE A 39 12.36 -9.64 26.79
N GLN A 40 11.63 -8.64 26.26
CA GLN A 40 10.71 -8.86 25.13
C GLN A 40 11.47 -9.29 23.88
N ILE A 41 12.60 -8.64 23.60
CA ILE A 41 13.47 -8.97 22.47
C ILE A 41 14.05 -10.38 22.62
N ALA A 42 14.48 -10.76 23.82
CA ALA A 42 15.02 -12.10 24.08
C ALA A 42 13.97 -13.21 24.00
N LYS A 43 12.70 -12.91 24.31
CA LYS A 43 11.60 -13.87 24.30
C LYS A 43 11.05 -14.15 22.89
N ASP A 44 11.07 -13.15 22.01
CA ASP A 44 10.56 -13.25 20.64
C ASP A 44 11.61 -12.73 19.64
N PRO A 45 12.40 -13.63 19.00
CA PRO A 45 13.35 -13.26 17.97
C PRO A 45 12.73 -12.54 16.75
N ASP A 46 11.43 -12.76 16.50
CA ASP A 46 10.67 -12.15 15.39
C ASP A 46 9.86 -10.92 15.83
N LEU A 47 10.07 -10.41 17.04
CA LEU A 47 9.29 -9.30 17.64
C LEU A 47 9.12 -8.11 16.69
N VAL A 48 10.22 -7.66 16.07
CA VAL A 48 10.21 -6.53 15.14
C VAL A 48 9.37 -6.86 13.90
N LYS A 49 9.57 -8.05 13.33
CA LYS A 49 8.84 -8.53 12.15
C LYS A 49 7.33 -8.63 12.42
N ASN A 50 6.96 -9.19 13.57
CA ASN A 50 5.57 -9.32 14.01
C ASN A 50 4.91 -7.96 14.26
N THR A 51 5.65 -7.02 14.86
CA THR A 51 5.18 -5.65 15.09
C THR A 51 4.93 -4.92 13.78
N VAL A 52 5.90 -4.96 12.85
CA VAL A 52 5.75 -4.35 11.52
C VAL A 52 4.58 -4.98 10.76
N LYS A 53 4.45 -6.31 10.80
CA LYS A 53 3.31 -7.03 10.19
C LYS A 53 1.99 -6.51 10.73
N ALA A 54 1.83 -6.45 12.05
CA ALA A 54 0.61 -5.96 12.68
C ALA A 54 0.31 -4.51 12.28
N HIS A 55 1.33 -3.65 12.29
CA HIS A 55 1.17 -2.27 11.85
C HIS A 55 0.66 -2.16 10.42
N LEU A 56 1.30 -2.88 9.48
CA LEU A 56 0.91 -2.88 8.06
C LEU A 56 -0.51 -3.41 7.87
N GLN A 57 -0.93 -4.44 8.61
CA GLN A 57 -2.31 -4.95 8.55
C GLN A 57 -3.37 -3.93 8.99
N HIS A 58 -3.00 -2.92 9.80
CA HIS A 58 -3.88 -1.84 10.22
C HIS A 58 -3.76 -0.57 9.37
N VAL A 59 -2.91 -0.57 8.33
CA VAL A 59 -2.81 0.58 7.42
C VAL A 59 -4.09 0.74 6.60
N THR A 60 -4.52 1.99 6.47
CA THR A 60 -5.66 2.39 5.66
C THR A 60 -5.25 2.50 4.19
N TYR A 61 -5.18 1.38 3.45
CA TYR A 61 -4.71 1.34 2.04
C TYR A 61 -5.62 2.02 1.00
N HIS A 62 -6.65 2.77 1.43
CA HIS A 62 -7.36 3.69 0.54
C HIS A 62 -6.86 5.13 0.67
N ASP A 63 -6.07 5.44 1.69
CA ASP A 63 -5.31 6.68 1.83
C ASP A 63 -4.11 6.64 0.87
N VAL A 64 -4.24 7.40 -0.22
CA VAL A 64 -3.25 7.46 -1.30
C VAL A 64 -1.90 7.98 -0.80
N GLU A 65 -1.88 8.96 0.10
CA GLU A 65 -0.65 9.54 0.61
C GLU A 65 0.11 8.58 1.51
N LYS A 66 -0.63 7.86 2.37
CA LYS A 66 -0.03 6.85 3.24
C LYS A 66 0.56 5.70 2.44
N VAL A 67 -0.16 5.22 1.43
CA VAL A 67 0.33 4.18 0.51
C VAL A 67 1.59 4.66 -0.22
N GLU A 68 1.57 5.88 -0.74
CA GLU A 68 2.71 6.45 -1.48
C GLU A 68 3.98 6.53 -0.61
N LYS A 69 3.85 6.96 0.65
CA LYS A 69 4.98 7.00 1.60
C LYS A 69 5.56 5.61 1.86
N LEU A 70 4.69 4.60 2.05
CA LEU A 70 5.11 3.22 2.34
C LEU A 70 5.81 2.58 1.14
N TYR A 71 5.23 2.70 -0.06
CA TYR A 71 5.85 2.18 -1.27
C TYR A 71 7.10 2.95 -1.68
N GLY A 72 7.16 4.26 -1.42
CA GLY A 72 8.38 5.06 -1.55
C GLY A 72 9.50 4.64 -0.59
N ALA A 73 9.18 3.96 0.52
CA ALA A 73 10.18 3.31 1.36
C ALA A 73 10.67 1.98 0.74
N ALA A 74 9.76 1.19 0.18
CA ALA A 74 10.07 -0.11 -0.42
C ALA A 74 10.82 -0.01 -1.75
N PHE A 75 10.32 0.78 -2.71
CA PHE A 75 10.86 0.87 -4.07
C PHE A 75 11.77 2.08 -4.29
N LYS A 76 12.04 2.89 -3.24
CA LYS A 76 12.73 4.19 -3.34
C LYS A 76 12.07 5.19 -4.31
N SER A 77 10.88 4.85 -4.80
CA SER A 77 10.06 5.60 -5.74
C SER A 77 8.59 5.30 -5.44
N GLY A 78 7.72 6.26 -5.76
CA GLY A 78 6.27 6.16 -5.58
C GLY A 78 5.60 5.07 -6.42
N LEU A 79 4.32 4.83 -6.16
CA LEU A 79 3.45 4.06 -7.08
C LEU A 79 2.70 4.95 -8.05
N TYR A 80 2.48 6.22 -7.69
CA TYR A 80 1.64 7.12 -8.45
C TYR A 80 2.49 8.17 -9.17
N ASP A 81 2.16 8.46 -10.42
CA ASP A 81 2.45 9.77 -11.01
C ASP A 81 1.42 10.82 -10.51
N GLU A 82 1.63 12.08 -10.89
CA GLU A 82 0.81 13.20 -10.44
C GLU A 82 -0.67 13.03 -10.82
N ASP A 83 -0.94 12.64 -12.06
CA ASP A 83 -2.29 12.48 -12.61
C ASP A 83 -3.02 11.30 -11.95
N THR A 84 -2.35 10.16 -11.83
CA THR A 84 -2.89 8.95 -11.19
C THR A 84 -3.16 9.22 -9.71
N ARG A 85 -2.27 9.96 -9.03
CA ARG A 85 -2.46 10.36 -7.63
C ARG A 85 -3.70 11.24 -7.48
N ALA A 86 -3.82 12.28 -8.30
CA ALA A 86 -4.97 13.20 -8.27
C ALA A 86 -6.28 12.43 -8.52
N TYR A 87 -6.28 11.54 -9.52
CA TYR A 87 -7.44 10.70 -9.84
C TYR A 87 -7.89 9.85 -8.65
N PHE A 88 -6.97 9.13 -7.99
CA PHE A 88 -7.35 8.29 -6.86
C PHE A 88 -7.77 9.06 -5.61
N LEU A 89 -7.23 10.27 -5.39
CA LEU A 89 -7.67 11.16 -4.32
C LEU A 89 -9.11 11.63 -4.54
N GLU A 90 -9.44 12.06 -5.77
CA GLU A 90 -10.80 12.44 -6.14
C GLU A 90 -11.77 11.27 -5.93
N LYS A 91 -11.43 10.08 -6.44
CA LYS A 91 -12.31 8.91 -6.32
C LYS A 91 -12.44 8.41 -4.88
N ALA A 92 -11.43 8.61 -4.02
CA ALA A 92 -11.51 8.32 -2.59
C ALA A 92 -12.64 9.12 -1.92
N GLU A 93 -12.77 10.41 -2.25
CA GLU A 93 -13.84 11.25 -1.70
C GLU A 93 -15.22 10.85 -2.22
N ILE A 94 -15.34 10.56 -3.52
CA ILE A 94 -16.59 10.02 -4.08
C ILE A 94 -17.00 8.74 -3.33
N ARG A 95 -16.05 7.81 -3.08
CA ARG A 95 -16.36 6.63 -2.25
C ARG A 95 -16.85 7.01 -0.86
N HIS A 96 -16.23 7.99 -0.19
CA HIS A 96 -16.69 8.39 1.14
C HIS A 96 -18.16 8.82 1.13
N HIS A 97 -18.59 9.55 0.09
CA HIS A 97 -19.99 9.91 -0.10
C HIS A 97 -20.87 8.67 -0.29
N PHE A 98 -20.47 7.71 -1.14
CA PHE A 98 -21.26 6.49 -1.37
C PHE A 98 -21.34 5.57 -0.15
N VAL A 99 -20.23 5.37 0.57
CA VAL A 99 -20.15 4.40 1.68
C VAL A 99 -20.68 4.97 2.99
N HIS A 100 -20.39 6.23 3.29
CA HIS A 100 -20.69 6.81 4.61
C HIS A 100 -21.85 7.82 4.59
N ARG A 101 -22.29 8.23 3.41
CA ARG A 101 -23.37 9.22 3.24
C ARG A 101 -24.45 8.76 2.26
N ASN A 102 -24.52 7.46 1.98
CA ASN A 102 -25.51 6.85 1.09
C ASN A 102 -25.60 7.53 -0.30
N GLY A 103 -24.45 7.91 -0.86
CA GLY A 103 -24.36 8.55 -2.18
C GLY A 103 -24.59 10.05 -2.17
N ARG A 104 -24.54 10.70 -0.99
CA ARG A 104 -24.74 12.14 -0.85
C ARG A 104 -23.48 12.85 -0.39
N ASP A 105 -23.33 14.11 -0.79
CA ASP A 105 -22.24 14.97 -0.35
C ASP A 105 -22.45 15.51 1.09
N LYS A 106 -21.69 16.54 1.48
CA LYS A 106 -21.82 17.21 2.79
C LYS A 106 -23.07 18.06 2.93
N GLU A 107 -23.68 18.45 1.82
CA GLU A 107 -24.83 19.34 1.73
C GLU A 107 -26.15 18.54 1.57
N GLY A 108 -26.03 17.23 1.30
CA GLY A 108 -27.17 16.32 1.14
C GLY A 108 -27.56 16.09 -0.31
N ASN A 109 -26.82 16.63 -1.28
CA ASN A 109 -27.08 16.43 -2.71
C ASN A 109 -26.57 15.05 -3.15
N PHE A 110 -27.24 14.43 -4.12
CA PHE A 110 -26.75 13.20 -4.72
C PHE A 110 -25.49 13.47 -5.53
N VAL A 111 -24.48 12.64 -5.32
CA VAL A 111 -23.24 12.66 -6.11
C VAL A 111 -23.48 11.86 -7.39
N PRO A 112 -23.46 12.48 -8.57
CA PRO A 112 -23.64 11.76 -9.82
C PRO A 112 -22.44 10.84 -10.09
N ILE A 113 -22.71 9.66 -10.62
CA ILE A 113 -21.69 8.74 -11.13
C ILE A 113 -22.26 7.97 -12.31
N SER A 114 -21.50 7.91 -13.40
CA SER A 114 -21.84 7.14 -14.59
C SER A 114 -21.22 5.75 -14.57
N ILE A 115 -21.80 4.80 -15.31
CA ILE A 115 -21.20 3.48 -15.50
C ILE A 115 -19.81 3.57 -16.16
N THR A 116 -19.62 4.53 -17.05
CA THR A 116 -18.35 4.80 -17.71
C THR A 116 -17.26 5.17 -16.71
N GLU A 117 -17.58 6.00 -15.70
CA GLU A 117 -16.63 6.34 -14.64
C GLU A 117 -16.28 5.13 -13.76
N VAL A 118 -17.23 4.24 -13.50
CA VAL A 118 -16.96 3.00 -12.75
C VAL A 118 -16.01 2.09 -13.53
N ILE A 119 -16.22 1.96 -14.84
CA ILE A 119 -15.35 1.18 -15.73
C ILE A 119 -13.95 1.81 -15.77
N ALA A 120 -13.86 3.13 -15.96
CA ALA A 120 -12.60 3.85 -15.96
C ALA A 120 -11.84 3.68 -14.64
N PHE A 121 -12.54 3.72 -13.50
CA PHE A 121 -11.92 3.45 -12.21
C PHE A 121 -11.33 2.03 -12.13
N GLY A 122 -12.05 1.03 -12.65
CA GLY A 122 -11.54 -0.34 -12.74
C GLY A 122 -10.26 -0.44 -13.57
N GLN A 123 -10.22 0.22 -14.73
CA GLN A 123 -9.04 0.27 -15.59
C GLN A 123 -7.84 0.93 -14.90
N MET A 124 -8.06 2.06 -14.21
CA MET A 124 -7.01 2.73 -13.44
C MET A 124 -6.47 1.85 -12.30
N VAL A 125 -7.30 1.02 -11.66
CA VAL A 125 -6.84 0.04 -10.67
C VAL A 125 -5.94 -1.02 -11.30
N VAL A 126 -6.30 -1.53 -12.48
CA VAL A 126 -5.48 -2.51 -13.21
C VAL A 126 -4.13 -1.92 -13.59
N GLN A 127 -4.11 -0.70 -14.14
CA GLN A 127 -2.86 -0.01 -14.50
C GLN A 127 -1.95 0.21 -13.28
N LEU A 128 -2.51 0.60 -12.13
CA LEU A 128 -1.75 0.73 -10.89
C LEU A 128 -1.12 -0.60 -10.45
N ILE A 129 -1.86 -1.71 -10.60
CA ILE A 129 -1.37 -3.05 -10.28
C ILE A 129 -0.18 -3.38 -11.21
N GLU A 130 -0.31 -3.13 -12.51
CA GLU A 130 0.76 -3.36 -13.50
C GLU A 130 2.02 -2.56 -13.14
N VAL A 131 1.90 -1.27 -12.82
CA VAL A 131 3.02 -0.44 -12.37
C VAL A 131 3.67 -1.02 -11.11
N CYS A 132 2.87 -1.48 -10.14
CA CYS A 132 3.37 -2.11 -8.93
C CYS A 132 4.13 -3.42 -9.23
N GLU A 133 3.61 -4.25 -10.14
CA GLU A 133 4.24 -5.51 -10.56
C GLU A 133 5.56 -5.27 -11.30
N GLU A 134 5.62 -4.28 -12.17
CA GLU A 134 6.85 -3.91 -12.87
C GLU A 134 7.93 -3.43 -11.91
N LYS A 135 7.57 -2.59 -10.93
CA LYS A 135 8.49 -2.14 -9.88
C LYS A 135 8.96 -3.31 -9.03
N TYR A 136 8.06 -4.22 -8.66
CA TYR A 136 8.42 -5.40 -7.90
C TYR A 136 9.36 -6.33 -8.69
N ARG A 137 9.13 -6.52 -9.98
CA ARG A 137 9.98 -7.33 -10.86
C ARG A 137 11.40 -6.77 -10.93
N LYS A 138 11.54 -5.46 -11.17
CA LYS A 138 12.84 -4.77 -11.16
C LYS A 138 13.54 -4.92 -9.81
N TYR A 139 12.81 -4.70 -8.72
CA TYR A 139 13.33 -4.91 -7.37
C TYR A 139 13.84 -6.35 -7.16
N ARG A 140 13.08 -7.36 -7.62
CA ARG A 140 13.46 -8.78 -7.54
C ARG A 140 14.71 -9.07 -8.35
N GLU A 141 14.81 -8.55 -9.57
CA GLU A 141 15.98 -8.71 -10.44
C GLU A 141 17.24 -8.10 -9.80
N ASP A 142 17.13 -6.90 -9.24
CA ASP A 142 18.23 -6.22 -8.54
C ASP A 142 18.68 -6.99 -7.28
N ARG A 143 17.74 -7.62 -6.57
CA ARG A 143 18.02 -8.39 -5.35
C ARG A 143 18.59 -9.78 -5.65
N TYR A 144 18.14 -10.42 -6.73
CA TYR A 144 18.51 -11.78 -7.12
C TYR A 144 19.06 -11.84 -8.56
N PRO A 145 20.21 -11.19 -8.86
CA PRO A 145 20.71 -10.96 -10.22
C PRO A 145 21.18 -12.23 -10.98
N SER A 146 21.00 -13.44 -10.43
CA SER A 146 21.46 -14.71 -11.01
C SER A 146 20.38 -15.79 -11.13
N GLY A 147 19.09 -15.44 -11.01
CA GLY A 147 17.99 -16.40 -11.21
C GLY A 147 17.84 -17.47 -10.11
N LEU A 148 18.66 -17.41 -9.06
CA LEU A 148 18.44 -18.13 -7.80
C LEU A 148 17.27 -17.48 -7.07
N MET A 149 16.05 -17.77 -7.54
CA MET A 149 14.85 -17.43 -6.79
C MET A 149 14.82 -18.32 -5.53
N PRO A 150 14.46 -17.77 -4.35
CA PRO A 150 14.03 -18.61 -3.25
C PRO A 150 12.88 -19.48 -3.73
N VAL A 151 13.01 -20.80 -3.57
CA VAL A 151 11.92 -21.74 -3.81
C VAL A 151 10.83 -21.41 -2.78
N GLU A 152 9.62 -21.14 -3.24
CA GLU A 152 8.43 -21.00 -2.37
C GLU A 152 8.14 -22.31 -1.61
#